data_AF-A0A3P9QJJ8-F1
#
_entry.id   AF-A0A3P9QJJ8-F1
#
_cell.length_a   1.000
_cell.length_b   1.000
_cell.length_c   1.000
_cell.angle_alpha   90.00
_cell.angle_beta   90.00
_cell.angle_gamma   90.00
#
_symmetry.space_group_name_H-M   'P 1'
#
loop_
_entity.id
_entity.type
_entity.pdbx_description
1 polymer ?
#
loop_
_entity_poly.entity_id
_entity_poly.type
_entity_poly.pdbx_seq_one_letter_code
_entity_poly.pdbx_strand_id
1 'polypeptide(L)'
;PQKSEVSLSGGWGQKPDRCLPQHLGDTTNGAPATSAQHHGPKVYGVVQRTSTDRRQELMAREWSVDHLHDEMRYIREVRDSLEKVRERMYGQFGGMQQSMEKLSREIRAANAHRKTLESEVKVRTSAMENFDQMNTSLISANISLQVANHNRVDMKDEVKTLRSTNEKTEEKLRDKERELAAAQAENQTLRLQVESSREANTRAVQDLAAKLQREFEEKLQSEQKKHREEIENLQLDEYIRRLEEAERNLTTAEAKIAERDQRIVEVERLLSCMGMVRRLSHEALLDACFRSKQLQDEAVDLRERIKHLNDMVFCQQRKVKAMIEEVESLRAQVAQKDMFISELLDRIAIVECENNELEDKLKYFMSTQNRPQEILERRDVGVGCDLLPSRIYNFINKHIGTEFCKYIMEIKSAVCCFFKKKKLCSCVRT
;
A
#
# COMPACT_ATOMS: atom_id res chain seq x y z
N PRO A 1 9.03 -126.59 24.91
CA PRO A 1 8.36 -127.71 25.63
C PRO A 1 7.71 -128.67 24.61
N GLN A 2 8.49 -129.61 24.07
CA GLN A 2 8.46 -131.05 24.42
C GLN A 2 7.13 -131.72 24.04
N LYS A 3 7.05 -132.51 22.95
CA LYS A 3 7.54 -133.89 22.74
C LYS A 3 6.66 -134.97 23.42
N SER A 4 6.68 -136.15 22.80
CA SER A 4 6.04 -137.44 23.11
C SER A 4 4.60 -137.56 22.57
N GLU A 5 4.28 -138.33 21.52
CA GLU A 5 4.81 -139.60 20.97
C GLU A 5 4.67 -140.79 21.94
N VAL A 6 4.28 -141.92 21.33
CA VAL A 6 4.42 -143.32 21.77
C VAL A 6 3.11 -144.07 22.06
N SER A 7 2.72 -144.80 21.01
CA SER A 7 2.05 -146.10 20.97
C SER A 7 2.63 -147.14 21.92
N LEU A 8 1.80 -147.99 22.53
CA LEU A 8 2.13 -149.36 22.99
C LEU A 8 0.77 -150.12 23.01
N SER A 9 0.45 -151.05 22.11
CA SER A 9 1.02 -152.39 21.86
C SER A 9 0.35 -153.51 22.67
N GLY A 10 -0.04 -154.56 21.93
CA GLY A 10 -0.16 -155.94 22.44
C GLY A 10 -1.58 -156.31 22.88
N GLY A 11 -2.22 -157.35 22.35
CA GLY A 11 -1.80 -158.39 21.44
C GLY A 11 -2.47 -159.72 21.82
N TRP A 12 -2.43 -160.65 20.85
CA TRP A 12 -2.43 -162.11 21.01
C TRP A 12 -3.75 -162.89 21.14
N GLY A 13 -3.80 -163.99 20.38
CA GLY A 13 -4.64 -165.17 20.63
C GLY A 13 -5.71 -165.42 19.56
N GLN A 14 -5.38 -165.90 18.35
CA GLN A 14 -5.22 -167.33 17.99
C GLN A 14 -6.38 -168.26 18.43
N LYS A 15 -7.03 -168.87 17.41
CA LYS A 15 -7.64 -170.22 17.38
C LYS A 15 -6.78 -171.24 18.18
N PRO A 16 -7.27 -172.42 18.64
CA PRO A 16 -8.18 -173.34 17.93
C PRO A 16 -9.08 -174.23 18.83
N ASP A 17 -9.79 -175.16 18.17
CA ASP A 17 -10.10 -176.55 18.58
C ASP A 17 -10.21 -176.90 20.07
N ARG A 18 -11.25 -177.68 20.41
CA ARG A 18 -11.12 -179.16 20.47
C ARG A 18 -12.34 -179.81 21.14
N CYS A 19 -12.90 -180.76 20.39
CA CYS A 19 -13.48 -182.05 20.79
C CYS A 19 -14.65 -182.15 21.80
N LEU A 20 -15.76 -182.72 21.28
CA LEU A 20 -16.26 -184.10 21.53
C LEU A 20 -16.56 -184.54 22.99
N PRO A 21 -17.56 -185.41 23.23
CA PRO A 21 -17.76 -186.70 22.53
C PRO A 21 -19.12 -186.80 21.79
N GLN A 22 -19.23 -187.52 20.65
CA GLN A 22 -19.19 -188.99 20.55
C GLN A 22 -20.29 -189.64 21.44
N HIS A 23 -21.04 -190.65 21.03
CA HIS A 23 -20.74 -191.68 20.05
C HIS A 23 -22.08 -192.40 19.75
N LEU A 24 -22.23 -192.88 18.52
CA LEU A 24 -22.40 -194.29 18.13
C LEU A 24 -23.57 -195.03 18.81
N GLY A 25 -24.40 -195.72 18.06
CA GLY A 25 -23.99 -196.71 17.06
C GLY A 25 -24.71 -197.98 17.48
N ASP A 26 -25.51 -198.53 16.61
CA ASP A 26 -25.10 -199.66 15.77
C ASP A 26 -25.58 -200.97 16.38
N THR A 27 -26.48 -201.61 15.63
CA THR A 27 -26.43 -203.02 15.25
C THR A 27 -26.27 -204.08 16.36
N THR A 28 -27.19 -205.05 16.41
CA THR A 28 -26.97 -206.41 15.89
C THR A 28 -27.97 -207.42 16.47
N ASN A 29 -28.52 -208.24 15.55
CA ASN A 29 -28.73 -209.69 15.60
C ASN A 29 -29.18 -210.41 16.89
N GLY A 30 -30.18 -211.29 16.73
CA GLY A 30 -30.16 -212.61 17.37
C GLY A 30 -31.54 -213.15 17.81
N ALA A 31 -32.02 -214.18 17.12
CA ALA A 31 -33.12 -215.07 17.56
C ALA A 31 -32.77 -215.81 18.87
N PRO A 32 -33.75 -216.35 19.62
CA PRO A 32 -34.11 -217.78 19.51
C PRO A 32 -35.63 -218.04 19.67
N ALA A 33 -36.23 -218.88 18.83
CA ALA A 33 -36.48 -220.32 19.03
C ALA A 33 -37.58 -220.66 20.05
N THR A 34 -38.65 -221.28 19.51
CA THR A 34 -39.46 -222.37 20.10
C THR A 34 -40.29 -222.00 21.34
N SER A 35 -41.58 -222.29 21.44
CA SER A 35 -42.16 -223.63 21.30
C SER A 35 -43.64 -223.58 21.68
N ALA A 36 -44.38 -224.55 21.16
CA ALA A 36 -45.52 -225.22 21.80
C ALA A 36 -46.74 -224.34 22.15
N GLN A 37 -47.83 -224.47 21.39
CA GLN A 37 -48.93 -225.38 21.74
C GLN A 37 -49.34 -225.22 23.22
N HIS A 38 -50.54 -224.71 23.48
CA HIS A 38 -51.54 -225.46 24.23
C HIS A 38 -52.87 -224.71 24.28
N HIS A 39 -53.91 -225.49 24.00
CA HIS A 39 -55.33 -225.21 24.01
C HIS A 39 -55.81 -224.36 25.19
N GLY A 40 -56.57 -223.30 24.90
CA GLY A 40 -57.24 -222.46 25.90
C GLY A 40 -58.37 -221.62 25.29
N PRO A 41 -59.33 -221.14 26.10
CA PRO A 41 -60.70 -220.85 25.68
C PRO A 41 -60.82 -219.60 24.80
N LYS A 42 -61.62 -219.71 23.73
CA LYS A 42 -61.79 -218.71 22.67
C LYS A 42 -62.96 -217.77 22.99
N VAL A 43 -62.74 -216.46 22.84
CA VAL A 43 -63.77 -215.42 23.01
C VAL A 43 -64.10 -214.81 21.65
N TYR A 44 -65.38 -214.82 21.29
CA TYR A 44 -65.88 -214.30 20.02
C TYR A 44 -66.33 -212.84 20.19
N GLY A 45 -65.62 -211.91 19.54
CA GLY A 45 -65.97 -210.49 19.47
C GLY A 45 -66.45 -210.07 18.08
N VAL A 46 -67.56 -209.35 18.01
CA VAL A 46 -68.12 -208.82 16.76
C VAL A 46 -67.34 -207.58 16.35
N VAL A 47 -66.55 -207.69 15.29
CA VAL A 47 -65.84 -206.55 14.71
C VAL A 47 -66.61 -206.10 13.47
N GLN A 48 -67.17 -204.90 13.57
CA GLN A 48 -67.84 -204.24 12.46
C GLN A 48 -66.78 -203.71 11.50
N ARG A 49 -66.53 -204.45 10.42
CA ARG A 49 -65.75 -203.93 9.29
C ARG A 49 -66.69 -203.30 8.28
N THR A 50 -66.54 -202.00 8.09
CA THR A 50 -67.08 -201.27 6.94
C THR A 50 -66.09 -201.41 5.78
N SER A 51 -66.45 -202.18 4.75
CA SER A 51 -65.86 -202.00 3.42
C SER A 51 -66.66 -200.91 2.69
N THR A 52 -66.04 -200.34 1.67
CA THR A 52 -66.32 -199.06 0.99
C THR A 52 -67.70 -198.88 0.37
N ASP A 53 -68.64 -199.77 0.63
CA ASP A 53 -69.98 -199.69 0.09
C ASP A 53 -71.00 -200.23 1.09
N ARG A 54 -72.17 -199.60 1.13
CA ARG A 54 -73.21 -199.77 2.18
C ARG A 54 -73.91 -201.14 2.13
N ARG A 55 -73.20 -202.21 2.48
CA ARG A 55 -73.77 -203.47 2.99
C ARG A 55 -72.99 -203.90 4.23
N GLN A 56 -73.68 -203.94 5.37
CA GLN A 56 -73.17 -204.45 6.65
C GLN A 56 -73.26 -205.98 6.66
N GLU A 57 -72.11 -206.65 6.71
CA GLU A 57 -72.00 -208.09 6.99
C GLU A 57 -71.26 -208.28 8.31
N LEU A 58 -71.80 -209.16 9.17
CA LEU A 58 -71.24 -209.50 10.48
C LEU A 58 -70.49 -210.82 10.35
N MET A 59 -69.17 -210.83 10.53
CA MET A 59 -68.35 -212.05 10.51
C MET A 59 -67.50 -212.13 11.80
N ALA A 60 -67.65 -213.24 12.51
CA ALA A 60 -66.99 -213.48 13.79
C ALA A 60 -65.52 -213.82 13.59
N ARG A 61 -64.61 -213.12 14.28
CA ARG A 61 -63.18 -213.45 14.34
C ARG A 61 -62.84 -213.81 15.77
N GLU A 62 -62.08 -214.90 15.95
CA GLU A 62 -61.59 -215.33 17.25
C GLU A 62 -60.40 -214.46 17.67
N TRP A 63 -60.46 -213.89 18.88
CA TRP A 63 -59.39 -213.09 19.47
C TRP A 63 -58.90 -213.79 20.74
N SER A 64 -57.59 -213.80 20.98
CA SER A 64 -57.01 -214.27 22.24
C SER A 64 -57.06 -213.17 23.31
N VAL A 65 -57.13 -213.57 24.58
CA VAL A 65 -57.20 -212.65 25.74
C VAL A 65 -55.96 -211.75 25.84
N ASP A 66 -54.81 -212.20 25.34
CA ASP A 66 -53.57 -211.42 25.32
C ASP A 66 -53.66 -210.20 24.39
N HIS A 67 -54.32 -210.33 23.24
CA HIS A 67 -54.43 -209.25 22.27
C HIS A 67 -55.28 -208.07 22.79
N LEU A 68 -56.31 -208.35 23.59
CA LEU A 68 -57.16 -207.32 24.20
C LEU A 68 -56.43 -206.54 25.30
N HIS A 69 -55.53 -207.20 26.05
CA HIS A 69 -54.73 -206.57 27.09
C HIS A 69 -53.73 -205.57 26.51
N ASP A 70 -53.13 -205.88 25.36
CA ASP A 70 -52.19 -204.99 24.68
C ASP A 70 -52.88 -203.74 24.11
N GLU A 71 -54.08 -203.90 23.53
CA GLU A 71 -54.93 -202.77 23.09
C GLU A 71 -55.31 -201.84 24.28
N MET A 72 -55.71 -202.40 25.42
CA MET A 72 -56.00 -201.60 26.63
C MET A 72 -54.75 -200.89 27.19
N ARG A 73 -53.55 -201.45 26.99
CA ARG A 73 -52.29 -200.80 27.38
C ARG A 73 -52.02 -199.61 26.46
N TYR A 74 -52.16 -199.80 25.15
CA TYR A 74 -51.94 -198.76 24.15
C TYR A 74 -52.87 -197.53 24.34
N ILE A 75 -54.16 -197.75 24.60
CA ILE A 75 -55.13 -196.66 24.82
C ILE A 75 -54.75 -195.81 26.05
N ARG A 76 -54.23 -196.41 27.12
CA ARG A 76 -53.78 -195.67 28.31
C ARG A 76 -52.58 -194.79 28.02
N GLU A 77 -51.60 -195.29 27.28
CA GLU A 77 -50.39 -194.54 26.93
C GLU A 77 -50.71 -193.34 26.02
N VAL A 78 -51.64 -193.49 25.07
CA VAL A 78 -52.09 -192.39 24.20
C VAL A 78 -52.80 -191.31 25.02
N ARG A 79 -53.63 -191.68 25.99
CA ARG A 79 -54.29 -190.70 26.87
C ARG A 79 -53.29 -189.91 27.71
N ASP A 80 -52.33 -190.58 28.34
CA ASP A 80 -51.32 -189.91 29.17
C ASP A 80 -50.40 -189.00 28.34
N SER A 81 -50.10 -189.38 27.10
CA SER A 81 -49.32 -188.53 26.20
C SER A 81 -50.10 -187.30 25.70
N LEU A 82 -51.40 -187.43 25.43
CA LEU A 82 -52.27 -186.27 25.13
C LEU A 82 -52.40 -185.31 26.33
N GLU A 83 -52.52 -185.83 27.55
CA GLU A 83 -52.63 -185.00 28.77
C GLU A 83 -51.34 -184.20 29.02
N LYS A 84 -50.16 -184.80 28.80
CA LYS A 84 -48.85 -184.11 28.86
C LYS A 84 -48.69 -183.00 27.82
N VAL A 85 -49.37 -183.08 26.67
CA VAL A 85 -49.36 -182.01 25.66
C VAL A 85 -50.25 -180.85 26.12
N ARG A 86 -51.42 -181.14 26.72
CA ARG A 86 -52.32 -180.11 27.25
C ARG A 86 -51.63 -179.25 28.31
N GLU A 87 -50.95 -179.86 29.29
CA GLU A 87 -50.25 -179.11 30.34
C GLU A 87 -49.13 -178.21 29.80
N ARG A 88 -48.33 -178.69 28.82
CA ARG A 88 -47.28 -177.88 28.20
C ARG A 88 -47.83 -176.66 27.46
N MET A 89 -48.96 -176.81 26.78
CA MET A 89 -49.57 -175.73 25.99
C MET A 89 -50.14 -174.62 26.89
N TYR A 90 -50.79 -174.95 28.02
CA TYR A 90 -51.29 -173.96 28.98
C TYR A 90 -50.18 -173.31 29.83
N GLY A 91 -49.10 -174.02 30.15
CA GLY A 91 -47.96 -173.45 30.85
C GLY A 91 -47.20 -172.39 30.03
N GLN A 92 -47.02 -172.61 28.73
CA GLN A 92 -46.30 -171.67 27.86
C GLN A 92 -47.10 -170.38 27.54
N PHE A 93 -48.42 -170.46 27.45
CA PHE A 93 -49.27 -169.27 27.22
C PHE A 93 -49.24 -168.29 28.40
N GLY A 94 -49.22 -168.80 29.64
CA GLY A 94 -49.09 -167.96 30.85
C GLY A 94 -47.75 -167.23 30.96
N GLY A 95 -46.65 -167.89 30.58
CA GLY A 95 -45.31 -167.27 30.56
C GLY A 95 -45.17 -166.14 29.54
N MET A 96 -45.77 -166.31 28.35
CA MET A 96 -45.75 -165.30 27.30
C MET A 96 -46.60 -164.06 27.66
N GLN A 97 -47.75 -164.25 28.31
CA GLN A 97 -48.59 -163.14 28.78
C GLN A 97 -47.86 -162.26 29.82
N GLN A 98 -47.16 -162.85 30.79
CA GLN A 98 -46.36 -162.08 31.76
C GLN A 98 -45.18 -161.35 31.10
N SER A 99 -44.52 -161.97 30.12
CA SER A 99 -43.43 -161.34 29.36
C SER A 99 -43.92 -160.12 28.58
N MET A 100 -45.07 -160.22 27.93
CA MET A 100 -45.70 -159.13 27.19
C MET A 100 -46.13 -157.97 28.09
N GLU A 101 -46.65 -158.25 29.29
CA GLU A 101 -46.97 -157.23 30.28
C GLU A 101 -45.72 -156.54 30.87
N LYS A 102 -44.64 -157.29 31.11
CA LYS A 102 -43.36 -156.75 31.57
C LYS A 102 -42.74 -155.81 30.53
N LEU A 103 -42.67 -156.24 29.26
CA LEU A 103 -42.16 -155.42 28.16
C LEU A 103 -43.00 -154.14 27.98
N SER A 104 -44.33 -154.25 28.09
CA SER A 104 -45.22 -153.08 28.02
C SER A 104 -44.98 -152.07 29.16
N ARG A 105 -44.68 -152.54 30.38
CA ARG A 105 -44.31 -151.66 31.50
C ARG A 105 -42.97 -150.97 31.27
N GLU A 106 -41.96 -151.69 30.76
CA GLU A 106 -40.64 -151.13 30.46
C GLU A 106 -40.71 -150.06 29.35
N ILE A 107 -41.47 -150.31 28.27
CA ILE A 107 -41.70 -149.30 27.21
C ILE A 107 -42.37 -148.05 27.75
N ARG A 108 -43.34 -148.19 28.68
CA ARG A 108 -43.98 -147.03 29.32
C ARG A 108 -42.99 -146.24 30.19
N ALA A 109 -42.15 -146.93 30.96
CA ALA A 109 -41.14 -146.28 31.80
C ALA A 109 -40.06 -145.56 30.95
N ALA A 110 -39.58 -146.21 29.88
CA ALA A 110 -38.63 -145.61 28.94
C ALA A 110 -39.22 -144.39 28.21
N ASN A 111 -40.49 -144.45 27.79
CA ASN A 111 -41.18 -143.31 27.19
C ASN A 111 -41.40 -142.15 28.17
N ALA A 112 -41.67 -142.44 29.45
CA ALA A 112 -41.75 -141.41 30.48
C ALA A 112 -40.39 -140.71 30.66
N HIS A 113 -39.30 -141.48 30.72
CA HIS A 113 -37.95 -140.92 30.83
C HIS A 113 -37.56 -140.06 29.62
N ARG A 114 -37.86 -140.51 28.39
CA ARG A 114 -37.66 -139.71 27.16
C ARG A 114 -38.40 -138.38 27.21
N LYS A 115 -39.66 -138.36 27.66
CA LYS A 115 -40.45 -137.12 27.79
C LYS A 115 -39.84 -136.15 28.80
N THR A 116 -39.35 -136.63 29.93
CA THR A 116 -38.66 -135.79 30.91
C THR A 116 -37.40 -135.17 30.30
N LEU A 117 -36.58 -135.98 29.63
CA LEU A 117 -35.35 -135.50 29.01
C LEU A 117 -35.63 -134.47 27.89
N GLU A 118 -36.64 -134.71 27.05
CA GLU A 118 -37.08 -133.75 26.03
C GLU A 118 -37.54 -132.42 26.65
N SER A 119 -38.28 -132.47 27.77
CA SER A 119 -38.72 -131.26 28.47
C SER A 119 -37.53 -130.49 29.07
N GLU A 120 -36.53 -131.19 29.61
CA GLU A 120 -35.33 -130.56 30.17
C GLU A 120 -34.47 -129.91 29.07
N VAL A 121 -34.27 -130.61 27.94
CA VAL A 121 -33.59 -130.06 26.77
C VAL A 121 -34.31 -128.82 26.28
N LYS A 122 -35.65 -128.85 26.15
CA LYS A 122 -36.44 -127.69 25.74
C LYS A 122 -36.24 -126.49 26.67
N VAL A 123 -36.28 -126.69 27.99
CA VAL A 123 -36.04 -125.62 28.97
C VAL A 123 -34.63 -125.05 28.82
N ARG A 124 -33.61 -125.90 28.68
CA ARG A 124 -32.22 -125.44 28.49
C ARG A 124 -32.03 -124.70 27.17
N THR A 125 -32.65 -125.15 26.08
CA THR A 125 -32.62 -124.45 24.79
C THR A 125 -33.26 -123.07 24.89
N SER A 126 -34.46 -122.96 25.50
CA SER A 126 -35.10 -121.66 25.71
C SER A 126 -34.29 -120.73 26.64
N ALA A 127 -33.62 -121.28 27.65
CA ALA A 127 -32.71 -120.50 28.48
C ALA A 127 -31.50 -119.97 27.68
N MET A 128 -30.93 -120.80 26.80
CA MET A 128 -29.80 -120.41 25.95
C MET A 128 -30.20 -119.34 24.93
N GLU A 129 -31.37 -119.47 24.30
CA GLU A 129 -31.94 -118.44 23.41
C GLU A 129 -32.13 -117.10 24.13
N ASN A 130 -32.60 -117.12 25.38
CA ASN A 130 -32.73 -115.89 26.18
C ASN A 130 -31.36 -115.24 26.47
N PHE A 131 -30.32 -116.05 26.76
CA PHE A 131 -28.97 -115.53 26.95
C PHE A 131 -28.38 -115.00 25.65
N ASP A 132 -28.59 -115.66 24.53
CA ASP A 132 -28.14 -115.20 23.21
C ASP A 132 -28.84 -113.90 22.81
N GLN A 133 -30.14 -113.76 23.11
CA GLN A 133 -30.89 -112.52 22.89
C GLN A 133 -30.35 -111.39 23.77
N MET A 134 -30.10 -111.66 25.06
CA MET A 134 -29.50 -110.68 25.97
C MET A 134 -28.10 -110.28 25.53
N ASN A 135 -27.27 -111.24 25.12
CA ASN A 135 -25.94 -110.99 24.62
C ASN A 135 -25.97 -110.15 23.34
N THR A 136 -26.88 -110.45 22.41
CA THR A 136 -27.11 -109.65 21.20
C THR A 136 -27.53 -108.22 21.55
N SER A 137 -28.43 -108.05 22.52
CA SER A 137 -28.86 -106.73 23.00
C SER A 137 -27.71 -105.96 23.66
N LEU A 138 -26.87 -106.62 24.46
CA LEU A 138 -25.71 -106.00 25.09
C LEU A 138 -24.66 -105.59 24.07
N ILE A 139 -24.39 -106.44 23.06
CA ILE A 139 -23.48 -106.12 21.96
C ILE A 139 -24.00 -104.90 21.19
N SER A 140 -25.28 -104.87 20.84
CA SER A 140 -25.91 -103.73 20.17
C SER A 140 -25.82 -102.44 20.99
N ALA A 141 -26.10 -102.50 22.30
CA ALA A 141 -25.97 -101.37 23.20
C ALA A 141 -24.51 -100.89 23.32
N ASN A 142 -23.54 -101.81 23.38
CA ASN A 142 -22.12 -101.49 23.45
C ASN A 142 -21.64 -100.80 22.16
N ILE A 143 -22.01 -101.33 20.99
CA ILE A 143 -21.73 -100.68 19.69
C ILE A 143 -22.34 -99.27 19.65
N SER A 144 -23.60 -99.13 20.06
CA SER A 144 -24.29 -97.83 20.08
C SER A 144 -23.58 -96.82 21.00
N LEU A 145 -23.13 -97.26 22.17
CA LEU A 145 -22.35 -96.43 23.10
C LEU A 145 -20.97 -96.08 22.55
N GLN A 146 -20.29 -97.01 21.88
CA GLN A 146 -19.00 -96.74 21.23
C GLN A 146 -19.15 -95.68 20.13
N VAL A 147 -20.19 -95.78 19.30
CA VAL A 147 -20.50 -94.77 18.26
C VAL A 147 -20.83 -93.42 18.89
N ALA A 148 -21.67 -93.39 19.94
CA ALA A 148 -22.01 -92.14 20.63
C ALA A 148 -20.79 -91.49 21.31
N ASN A 149 -19.90 -92.31 21.89
CA ASN A 149 -18.65 -91.82 22.49
C ASN A 149 -17.66 -91.32 21.43
N HIS A 150 -17.53 -92.02 20.29
CA HIS A 150 -16.70 -91.57 19.18
C HIS A 150 -17.20 -90.23 18.62
N ASN A 151 -18.50 -90.12 18.33
CA ASN A 151 -19.11 -88.87 17.88
C ASN A 151 -18.96 -87.73 18.90
N ARG A 152 -19.01 -88.02 20.20
CA ARG A 152 -18.74 -87.03 21.26
C ARG A 152 -17.28 -86.56 21.27
N VAL A 153 -16.32 -87.44 20.97
CA VAL A 153 -14.90 -87.10 20.86
C VAL A 153 -14.66 -86.28 19.60
N ASP A 154 -15.19 -86.70 18.44
CA ASP A 154 -15.08 -85.96 17.18
C ASP A 154 -15.67 -84.55 17.30
N MET A 155 -16.88 -84.43 17.87
CA MET A 155 -17.50 -83.13 18.06
C MET A 155 -16.76 -82.28 19.11
N LYS A 156 -16.10 -82.89 20.10
CA LYS A 156 -15.24 -82.17 21.05
C LYS A 156 -13.97 -81.65 20.37
N ASP A 157 -13.36 -82.43 19.49
CA ASP A 157 -12.18 -82.04 18.73
C ASP A 157 -12.52 -80.97 17.68
N GLU A 158 -13.67 -81.08 17.00
CA GLU A 158 -14.18 -80.05 16.10
C GLU A 158 -14.50 -78.74 16.84
N VAL A 159 -15.12 -78.80 18.02
CA VAL A 159 -15.32 -77.60 18.84
C VAL A 159 -13.99 -77.02 19.34
N LYS A 160 -12.98 -77.86 19.60
CA LYS A 160 -11.64 -77.39 19.99
C LYS A 160 -10.91 -76.73 18.82
N THR A 161 -11.00 -77.29 17.61
CA THR A 161 -10.43 -76.66 16.40
C THR A 161 -11.15 -75.36 16.09
N LEU A 162 -12.50 -75.33 16.11
CA LEU A 162 -13.31 -74.12 15.93
C LEU A 162 -13.00 -73.04 16.97
N ARG A 163 -12.82 -73.40 18.25
CA ARG A 163 -12.37 -72.43 19.26
C ARG A 163 -10.99 -71.88 18.93
N SER A 164 -10.04 -72.75 18.57
CA SER A 164 -8.69 -72.30 18.23
C SER A 164 -8.64 -71.43 16.97
N THR A 165 -9.50 -71.68 15.98
CA THR A 165 -9.58 -70.84 14.77
C THR A 165 -10.26 -69.52 15.09
N ASN A 166 -11.33 -69.52 15.90
CA ASN A 166 -12.02 -68.30 16.30
C ASN A 166 -11.11 -67.38 17.13
N GLU A 167 -10.36 -67.95 18.09
CA GLU A 167 -9.38 -67.22 18.90
C GLU A 167 -8.25 -66.63 18.03
N LYS A 168 -7.74 -67.38 17.04
CA LYS A 168 -6.78 -66.87 16.05
C LYS A 168 -7.36 -65.75 15.18
N THR A 169 -8.63 -65.81 14.79
CA THR A 169 -9.25 -64.74 13.99
C THR A 169 -9.51 -63.50 14.82
N GLU A 170 -9.91 -63.65 16.08
CA GLU A 170 -10.05 -62.53 17.02
C GLU A 170 -8.70 -61.86 17.29
N GLU A 171 -7.64 -62.64 17.48
CA GLU A 171 -6.28 -62.10 17.65
C GLU A 171 -5.84 -61.30 16.42
N LYS A 172 -6.02 -61.86 15.22
CA LYS A 172 -5.76 -61.14 13.96
C LYS A 172 -6.60 -59.87 13.83
N LEU A 173 -7.86 -59.89 14.27
CA LEU A 173 -8.73 -58.72 14.24
C LEU A 173 -8.22 -57.64 15.21
N ARG A 174 -7.82 -58.02 16.43
CA ARG A 174 -7.18 -57.13 17.40
C ARG A 174 -5.85 -56.55 16.88
N ASP A 175 -5.06 -57.33 16.16
CA ASP A 175 -3.84 -56.86 15.51
C ASP A 175 -4.15 -55.82 14.42
N LYS A 176 -5.16 -56.10 13.57
CA LYS A 176 -5.62 -55.15 12.54
C LYS A 176 -6.22 -53.87 13.11
N GLU A 177 -6.94 -53.95 14.23
CA GLU A 177 -7.42 -52.77 14.95
C GLU A 177 -6.25 -51.93 15.49
N ARG A 178 -5.20 -52.56 16.03
CA ARG A 178 -3.98 -51.86 16.47
C ARG A 178 -3.24 -51.20 15.31
N GLU A 179 -3.08 -51.89 14.18
CA GLU A 179 -2.49 -51.31 12.96
C GLU A 179 -3.31 -50.12 12.44
N LEU A 180 -4.65 -50.23 12.41
CA LEU A 180 -5.54 -49.14 12.01
C LEU A 180 -5.42 -47.93 12.94
N ALA A 181 -5.37 -48.15 14.26
CA ALA A 181 -5.20 -47.07 15.23
C ALA A 181 -3.85 -46.36 15.06
N ALA A 182 -2.76 -47.11 14.84
CA ALA A 182 -1.44 -46.54 14.56
C ALA A 182 -1.45 -45.71 13.27
N ALA A 183 -2.04 -46.24 12.19
CA ALA A 183 -2.17 -45.52 10.92
C ALA A 183 -3.04 -44.26 11.05
N GLN A 184 -4.09 -44.28 11.89
CA GLN A 184 -4.91 -43.11 12.17
C GLN A 184 -4.12 -42.03 12.94
N ALA A 185 -3.33 -42.41 13.95
CA ALA A 185 -2.48 -41.48 14.70
C ALA A 185 -1.39 -40.85 13.82
N GLU A 186 -0.78 -41.64 12.94
CA GLU A 186 0.20 -41.14 11.96
C GLU A 186 -0.46 -40.17 10.98
N ASN A 187 -1.64 -40.50 10.44
CA ASN A 187 -2.40 -39.59 9.56
C ASN A 187 -2.78 -38.27 10.26
N GLN A 188 -3.16 -38.31 11.54
CA GLN A 188 -3.42 -37.09 12.31
C GLN A 188 -2.16 -36.24 12.46
N THR A 189 -1.03 -36.87 12.75
CA THR A 189 0.27 -36.19 12.87
C THR A 189 0.69 -35.55 11.53
N LEU A 190 0.57 -36.28 10.43
CA LEU A 190 0.85 -35.77 9.08
C LEU A 190 -0.07 -34.62 8.70
N ARG A 191 -1.36 -34.67 9.05
CA ARG A 191 -2.28 -33.55 8.84
C ARG A 191 -1.84 -32.30 9.58
N LEU A 192 -1.52 -32.42 10.87
CA LEU A 192 -1.02 -31.29 11.67
C LEU A 192 0.29 -30.73 11.12
N GLN A 193 1.19 -31.59 10.65
CA GLN A 193 2.45 -31.17 10.04
C GLN A 193 2.24 -30.42 8.73
N VAL A 194 1.32 -30.89 7.87
CA VAL A 194 0.94 -30.22 6.63
C VAL A 194 0.26 -28.88 6.92
N GLU A 195 -0.65 -28.82 7.90
CA GLU A 195 -1.30 -27.59 8.32
C GLU A 195 -0.27 -26.58 8.87
N SER A 196 0.63 -27.01 9.76
CA SER A 196 1.70 -26.16 10.29
C SER A 196 2.65 -25.66 9.20
N SER A 197 3.02 -26.51 8.24
CA SER A 197 3.86 -26.13 7.10
C SER A 197 3.14 -25.14 6.17
N ARG A 198 1.85 -25.40 5.89
CA ARG A 198 1.01 -24.51 5.10
C ARG A 198 0.85 -23.15 5.78
N GLU A 199 0.61 -23.12 7.08
CA GLU A 199 0.53 -21.89 7.86
C GLU A 199 1.84 -21.11 7.82
N ALA A 200 2.97 -21.77 8.08
CA ALA A 200 4.29 -21.15 8.02
C ALA A 200 4.56 -20.56 6.62
N ASN A 201 4.21 -21.28 5.56
CA ASN A 201 4.34 -20.81 4.18
C ASN A 201 3.42 -19.60 3.91
N THR A 202 2.14 -19.65 4.33
CA THR A 202 1.23 -18.50 4.17
C THR A 202 1.73 -17.26 4.91
N ARG A 203 2.29 -17.41 6.12
CA ARG A 203 2.89 -16.31 6.87
C ARG A 203 4.13 -15.77 6.15
N ALA A 204 5.02 -16.63 5.66
CA ALA A 204 6.21 -16.20 4.91
C ALA A 204 5.85 -15.42 3.63
N VAL A 205 4.81 -15.87 2.91
CA VAL A 205 4.30 -15.16 1.72
C VAL A 205 3.68 -13.81 2.10
N GLN A 206 2.89 -13.76 3.17
CA GLN A 206 2.31 -12.51 3.68
C GLN A 206 3.39 -11.52 4.13
N ASP A 207 4.41 -11.99 4.84
CA ASP A 207 5.54 -11.17 5.29
C ASP A 207 6.35 -10.63 4.11
N LEU A 208 6.57 -11.46 3.09
CA LEU A 208 7.26 -11.03 1.86
C LEU A 208 6.42 -10.00 1.10
N ALA A 209 5.11 -10.22 0.97
CA ALA A 209 4.20 -9.27 0.32
C ALA A 209 4.16 -7.93 1.07
N ALA A 210 4.09 -7.95 2.41
CA ALA A 210 4.11 -6.75 3.24
C ALA A 210 5.45 -6.01 3.16
N LYS A 211 6.59 -6.72 3.10
CA LYS A 211 7.91 -6.12 2.85
C LYS A 211 7.97 -5.44 1.49
N LEU A 212 7.54 -6.14 0.45
CA LEU A 212 7.56 -5.62 -0.91
C LEU A 212 6.67 -4.38 -1.05
N GLN A 213 5.48 -4.41 -0.43
CA GLN A 213 4.58 -3.26 -0.43
C GLN A 213 5.20 -2.06 0.30
N ARG A 214 5.83 -2.25 1.47
CA ARG A 214 6.57 -1.18 2.16
C ARG A 214 7.70 -0.60 1.31
N GLU A 215 8.48 -1.43 0.64
CA GLU A 215 9.55 -0.95 -0.25
C GLU A 215 9.01 -0.11 -1.41
N PHE A 216 7.86 -0.49 -1.99
CA PHE A 216 7.22 0.31 -3.04
C PHE A 216 6.67 1.63 -2.50
N GLU A 217 6.05 1.63 -1.32
CA GLU A 217 5.56 2.84 -0.67
C GLU A 217 6.70 3.80 -0.28
N GLU A 218 7.80 3.27 0.27
CA GLU A 218 9.00 4.05 0.61
C GLU A 218 9.66 4.65 -0.64
N LYS A 219 9.78 3.87 -1.72
CA LYS A 219 10.29 4.39 -3.01
C LYS A 219 9.41 5.49 -3.56
N LEU A 220 8.09 5.30 -3.55
CA LEU A 220 7.14 6.31 -3.99
C LEU A 220 7.26 7.59 -3.17
N GLN A 221 7.33 7.49 -1.84
CA GLN A 221 7.47 8.64 -0.95
C GLN A 221 8.82 9.36 -1.15
N SER A 222 9.90 8.61 -1.33
CA SER A 222 11.24 9.15 -1.61
C SER A 222 11.27 9.95 -2.91
N GLU A 223 10.73 9.40 -4.00
CA GLU A 223 10.66 10.11 -5.29
C GLU A 223 9.72 11.32 -5.23
N GLN A 224 8.57 11.22 -4.57
CA GLN A 224 7.70 12.37 -4.33
C GLN A 224 8.41 13.47 -3.52
N LYS A 225 9.23 13.09 -2.53
CA LYS A 225 10.01 14.04 -1.74
C LYS A 225 11.06 14.73 -2.60
N LYS A 226 11.82 13.97 -3.40
CA LYS A 226 12.80 14.53 -4.35
C LYS A 226 12.15 15.50 -5.34
N HIS A 227 11.02 15.14 -5.94
CA HIS A 227 10.32 16.05 -6.85
C HIS A 227 9.83 17.32 -6.16
N ARG A 228 9.38 17.24 -4.89
CA ARG A 228 9.04 18.44 -4.10
C ARG A 228 10.29 19.30 -3.86
N GLU A 229 11.39 18.69 -3.44
CA GLU A 229 12.67 19.37 -3.22
C GLU A 229 13.20 20.01 -4.52
N GLU A 230 13.07 19.34 -5.68
CA GLU A 230 13.43 19.88 -7.00
C GLU A 230 12.58 21.10 -7.37
N ILE A 231 11.27 21.06 -7.14
CA ILE A 231 10.38 22.20 -7.38
C ILE A 231 10.76 23.38 -6.48
N GLU A 232 10.98 23.14 -5.20
CA GLU A 232 11.41 24.18 -4.25
C GLU A 232 12.76 24.77 -4.65
N ASN A 233 13.74 23.95 -5.03
CA ASN A 233 15.05 24.41 -5.49
C ASN A 233 14.94 25.25 -6.78
N LEU A 234 14.15 24.82 -7.76
CA LEU A 234 13.92 25.59 -8.99
C LEU A 234 13.25 26.94 -8.71
N GLN A 235 12.32 26.97 -7.76
CA GLN A 235 11.68 28.22 -7.31
C GLN A 235 12.69 29.14 -6.62
N LEU A 236 13.54 28.60 -5.72
CA LEU A 236 14.61 29.35 -5.07
C LEU A 236 15.60 29.91 -6.09
N ASP A 237 16.01 29.12 -7.08
CA ASP A 237 16.90 29.56 -8.17
C ASP A 237 16.26 30.68 -9.01
N GLU A 238 14.94 30.65 -9.24
CA GLU A 238 14.23 31.74 -9.89
C GLU A 238 14.21 33.02 -9.03
N TYR A 239 13.97 32.90 -7.72
CA TYR A 239 14.04 34.05 -6.81
C TYR A 239 15.44 34.64 -6.74
N ILE A 240 16.48 33.81 -6.67
CA ILE A 240 17.89 34.25 -6.67
C ILE A 240 18.19 35.00 -7.97
N ARG A 241 17.84 34.45 -9.14
CA ARG A 241 18.06 35.14 -10.43
C ARG A 241 17.38 36.50 -10.51
N ARG A 242 16.14 36.61 -10.01
CA ARG A 242 15.41 37.89 -9.96
C ARG A 242 16.07 38.89 -9.02
N LEU A 243 16.56 38.44 -7.86
CA LEU A 243 17.30 39.27 -6.92
C LEU A 243 18.60 39.78 -7.54
N GLU A 244 19.39 38.90 -8.15
CA GLU A 244 20.63 39.30 -8.82
C GLU A 244 20.38 40.29 -9.96
N GLU A 245 19.30 40.13 -10.74
CA GLU A 245 18.93 41.09 -11.78
C GLU A 245 18.56 42.46 -11.18
N ALA A 246 17.81 42.47 -10.08
CA ALA A 246 17.50 43.70 -9.35
C ALA A 246 18.78 44.38 -8.82
N GLU A 247 19.74 43.62 -8.28
CA GLU A 247 21.04 44.13 -7.82
C GLU A 247 21.87 44.69 -8.99
N ARG A 248 21.91 44.02 -10.15
CA ARG A 248 22.58 44.55 -11.36
C ARG A 248 21.94 45.87 -11.83
N ASN A 249 20.62 45.96 -11.76
CA ASN A 249 19.90 47.19 -12.10
C ASN A 249 20.19 48.31 -11.10
N LEU A 250 20.22 47.99 -9.80
CA LEU A 250 20.56 48.93 -8.73
C LEU A 250 21.97 49.48 -8.89
N THR A 251 22.97 48.62 -9.05
CA THR A 251 24.38 49.04 -9.26
C THR A 251 24.54 49.91 -10.51
N THR A 252 23.81 49.61 -11.59
CA THR A 252 23.78 50.47 -12.79
C THR A 252 23.14 51.83 -12.51
N ALA A 253 22.07 51.87 -11.71
CA ALA A 253 21.41 53.12 -11.34
C ALA A 253 22.29 53.96 -10.40
N GLU A 254 22.97 53.34 -9.44
CA GLU A 254 23.94 53.97 -8.54
C GLU A 254 25.09 54.60 -9.33
N ALA A 255 25.66 53.88 -10.31
CA ALA A 255 26.69 54.43 -11.19
C ALA A 255 26.22 55.67 -11.96
N LYS A 256 24.97 55.66 -12.47
CA LYS A 256 24.37 56.82 -13.14
C LYS A 256 24.13 57.99 -12.19
N ILE A 257 23.74 57.72 -10.94
CA ILE A 257 23.58 58.76 -9.91
C ILE A 257 24.94 59.40 -9.62
N ALA A 258 25.98 58.59 -9.38
CA ALA A 258 27.34 59.09 -9.14
C ALA A 258 27.87 59.96 -10.29
N GLU A 259 27.59 59.59 -11.54
CA GLU A 259 27.94 60.41 -12.71
C GLU A 259 27.20 61.76 -12.70
N ARG A 260 25.90 61.75 -12.38
CA ARG A 260 25.10 62.98 -12.28
C ARG A 260 25.59 63.86 -11.14
N ASP A 261 25.94 63.29 -9.99
CA ASP A 261 26.50 64.02 -8.86
C ASP A 261 27.83 64.68 -9.24
N GLN A 262 28.71 63.98 -9.99
CA GLN A 262 29.93 64.59 -10.51
C GLN A 262 29.65 65.77 -11.45
N ARG A 263 28.64 65.66 -12.32
CA ARG A 263 28.22 66.77 -13.20
C ARG A 263 27.67 67.95 -12.39
N ILE A 264 26.91 67.70 -11.32
CA ILE A 264 26.42 68.74 -10.42
C ILE A 264 27.59 69.48 -9.79
N VAL A 265 28.58 68.75 -9.24
CA VAL A 265 29.78 69.35 -8.65
C VAL A 265 30.52 70.27 -9.65
N GLU A 266 30.67 69.85 -10.90
CA GLU A 266 31.33 70.68 -11.92
C GLU A 266 30.50 71.93 -12.27
N VAL A 267 29.18 71.80 -12.37
CA VAL A 267 28.29 72.95 -12.60
C VAL A 267 28.35 73.93 -11.43
N GLU A 268 28.34 73.45 -10.19
CA GLU A 268 28.49 74.29 -8.99
C GLU A 268 29.84 75.01 -8.96
N ARG A 269 30.92 74.34 -9.37
CA ARG A 269 32.24 74.95 -9.53
C ARG A 269 32.23 76.08 -10.57
N LEU A 270 31.66 75.82 -11.75
CA LEU A 270 31.53 76.83 -12.82
C LEU A 270 30.67 78.02 -12.40
N LEU A 271 29.52 77.76 -11.76
CA LEU A 271 28.65 78.81 -11.21
C LEU A 271 29.39 79.66 -10.17
N SER A 272 30.19 79.04 -9.31
CA SER A 272 31.01 79.74 -8.33
C SER A 272 32.05 80.64 -9.00
N CYS A 273 32.75 80.16 -10.03
CA CYS A 273 33.68 80.96 -10.84
C CYS A 273 32.96 82.13 -11.53
N MET A 274 31.82 81.89 -12.18
CA MET A 274 31.02 82.95 -12.80
C MET A 274 30.54 83.98 -11.77
N GLY A 275 30.14 83.55 -10.58
CA GLY A 275 29.76 84.42 -9.47
C GLY A 275 30.91 85.34 -9.03
N MET A 276 32.13 84.82 -8.96
CA MET A 276 33.33 85.63 -8.69
C MET A 276 33.61 86.65 -9.78
N VAL A 277 33.58 86.25 -11.05
CA VAL A 277 33.79 87.17 -12.18
C VAL A 277 32.73 88.28 -12.20
N ARG A 278 31.46 87.94 -11.94
CA ARG A 278 30.39 88.94 -11.82
C ARG A 278 30.64 89.94 -10.69
N ARG A 279 31.10 89.47 -9.52
CA ARG A 279 31.47 90.34 -8.39
C ARG A 279 32.59 91.30 -8.76
N LEU A 280 33.70 90.78 -9.30
CA LEU A 280 34.85 91.60 -9.74
C LEU A 280 34.45 92.60 -10.84
N SER A 281 33.62 92.17 -11.80
CA SER A 281 33.10 93.07 -12.84
C SER A 281 32.20 94.17 -12.26
N HIS A 282 31.37 93.86 -11.27
CA HIS A 282 30.54 94.85 -10.61
C HIS A 282 31.40 95.85 -9.83
N GLU A 283 32.39 95.38 -9.08
CA GLU A 283 33.36 96.24 -8.38
C GLU A 283 34.12 97.15 -9.35
N ALA A 284 34.60 96.62 -10.49
CA ALA A 284 35.26 97.41 -11.53
C ALA A 284 34.33 98.46 -12.17
N LEU A 285 33.06 98.13 -12.39
CA LEU A 285 32.06 99.10 -12.88
C LEU A 285 31.78 100.21 -11.87
N LEU A 286 31.71 99.88 -10.57
CA LEU A 286 31.55 100.88 -9.51
C LEU A 286 32.76 101.81 -9.43
N ASP A 287 33.99 101.28 -9.50
CA ASP A 287 35.21 102.09 -9.52
C ASP A 287 35.27 103.01 -10.75
N ALA A 288 34.96 102.46 -11.94
CA ALA A 288 34.88 103.26 -13.17
C ALA A 288 33.82 104.37 -13.08
N CYS A 289 32.66 104.09 -12.49
CA CYS A 289 31.61 105.07 -12.25
C CYS A 289 32.07 106.17 -11.28
N PHE A 290 32.74 105.80 -10.17
CA PHE A 290 33.30 106.75 -9.21
C PHE A 290 34.33 107.66 -9.87
N ARG A 291 35.28 107.09 -10.62
CA ARG A 291 36.30 107.86 -11.37
C ARG A 291 35.67 108.78 -12.42
N SER A 292 34.66 108.30 -13.15
CA SER A 292 33.93 109.12 -14.12
C SER A 292 33.21 110.29 -13.45
N LYS A 293 32.59 110.07 -12.28
CA LYS A 293 31.92 111.12 -11.52
C LYS A 293 32.92 112.15 -11.02
N GLN A 294 34.04 111.71 -10.45
CA GLN A 294 35.12 112.60 -10.01
C GLN A 294 35.64 113.48 -11.17
N LEU A 295 35.94 112.88 -12.33
CA LEU A 295 36.37 113.62 -13.51
C LEU A 295 35.31 114.60 -14.02
N GLN A 296 34.03 114.23 -13.91
CA GLN A 296 32.92 115.12 -14.29
C GLN A 296 32.82 116.33 -13.36
N ASP A 297 32.96 116.13 -12.05
CA ASP A 297 32.97 117.20 -11.04
C ASP A 297 34.17 118.15 -11.27
N GLU A 298 35.37 117.60 -11.48
CA GLU A 298 36.57 118.37 -11.85
C GLU A 298 36.38 119.16 -13.16
N ALA A 299 35.73 118.56 -14.16
CA ALA A 299 35.42 119.25 -15.41
C ALA A 299 34.39 120.38 -15.24
N VAL A 300 33.45 120.28 -14.29
CA VAL A 300 32.52 121.37 -13.94
C VAL A 300 33.28 122.51 -13.26
N ASP A 301 34.12 122.20 -12.26
CA ASP A 301 34.93 123.21 -11.57
C ASP A 301 35.83 123.99 -12.55
N LEU A 302 36.51 123.27 -13.46
CA LEU A 302 37.31 123.91 -14.51
C LEU A 302 36.48 124.80 -15.44
N ARG A 303 35.26 124.39 -15.81
CA ARG A 303 34.35 125.21 -16.62
C ARG A 303 33.92 126.48 -15.89
N GLU A 304 33.63 126.38 -14.60
CA GLU A 304 33.30 127.53 -13.76
C GLU A 304 34.49 128.48 -13.65
N ARG A 305 35.70 127.96 -13.45
CA ARG A 305 36.92 128.76 -13.42
C ARG A 305 37.20 129.47 -14.74
N ILE A 306 37.02 128.79 -15.87
CA ILE A 306 37.11 129.42 -17.20
C ILE A 306 36.06 130.52 -17.35
N LYS A 307 34.82 130.29 -16.91
CA LYS A 307 33.77 131.31 -16.94
C LYS A 307 34.14 132.54 -16.10
N HIS A 308 34.60 132.34 -14.86
CA HIS A 308 35.08 133.43 -14.01
C HIS A 308 36.23 134.20 -14.63
N LEU A 309 37.20 133.51 -15.24
CA LEU A 309 38.30 134.15 -15.96
C LEU A 309 37.79 134.96 -17.16
N ASN A 310 36.86 134.42 -17.95
CA ASN A 310 36.24 135.14 -19.06
C ASN A 310 35.49 136.38 -18.57
N ASP A 311 34.73 136.29 -17.48
CA ASP A 311 34.03 137.43 -16.88
C ASP A 311 35.02 138.51 -16.41
N MET A 312 36.15 138.11 -15.80
CA MET A 312 37.22 139.04 -15.44
C MET A 312 37.83 139.71 -16.67
N VAL A 313 38.09 138.95 -17.74
CA VAL A 313 38.57 139.50 -19.02
C VAL A 313 37.56 140.49 -19.60
N PHE A 314 36.26 140.18 -19.60
CA PHE A 314 35.22 141.09 -20.08
C PHE A 314 35.13 142.37 -19.25
N CYS A 315 35.26 142.28 -17.92
CA CYS A 315 35.32 143.46 -17.05
C CYS A 315 36.54 144.33 -17.38
N GLN A 316 37.71 143.72 -17.60
CA GLN A 316 38.91 144.46 -18.01
C GLN A 316 38.76 145.08 -19.40
N GLN A 317 38.24 144.33 -20.38
CA GLN A 317 37.97 144.84 -21.73
C GLN A 317 37.00 146.04 -21.70
N ARG A 318 35.95 145.97 -20.88
CA ARG A 318 34.99 147.07 -20.71
C ARG A 318 35.64 148.31 -20.09
N LYS A 319 36.53 148.11 -19.11
CA LYS A 319 37.30 149.21 -18.50
C LYS A 319 38.24 149.87 -19.51
N VAL A 320 38.97 149.07 -20.28
CA VAL A 320 39.84 149.58 -21.36
C VAL A 320 39.02 150.34 -22.41
N LYS A 321 37.87 149.80 -22.83
CA LYS A 321 36.97 150.49 -23.77
C LYS A 321 36.51 151.84 -23.22
N ALA A 322 36.08 151.91 -21.96
CA ALA A 322 35.70 153.16 -21.32
C ALA A 322 36.86 154.17 -21.25
N MET A 323 38.08 153.70 -20.95
CA MET A 323 39.28 154.56 -20.98
C MET A 323 39.57 155.10 -22.40
N ILE A 324 39.36 154.29 -23.45
CA ILE A 324 39.49 154.75 -24.83
C ILE A 324 38.46 155.83 -25.15
N GLU A 325 37.19 155.61 -24.78
CA GLU A 325 36.11 156.58 -24.97
C GLU A 325 36.39 157.90 -24.22
N GLU A 326 36.96 157.83 -23.00
CA GLU A 326 37.38 159.02 -22.23
C GLU A 326 38.54 159.76 -22.92
N VAL A 327 39.54 159.05 -23.45
CA VAL A 327 40.64 159.64 -24.22
C VAL A 327 40.13 160.30 -25.50
N GLU A 328 39.19 159.68 -26.21
CA GLU A 328 38.56 160.27 -27.40
C GLU A 328 37.77 161.53 -27.07
N SER A 329 37.01 161.54 -25.97
CA SER A 329 36.31 162.75 -25.48
C SER A 329 37.28 163.88 -25.13
N LEU A 330 38.36 163.56 -24.43
CA LEU A 330 39.40 164.55 -24.10
C LEU A 330 40.08 165.08 -25.37
N ARG A 331 40.37 164.24 -26.36
CA ARG A 331 40.88 164.69 -27.67
C ARG A 331 39.91 165.64 -28.37
N ALA A 332 38.61 165.38 -28.33
CA ALA A 332 37.61 166.29 -28.91
C ALA A 332 37.55 167.64 -28.15
N GLN A 333 37.67 167.63 -26.82
CA GLN A 333 37.74 168.87 -26.03
C GLN A 333 39.00 169.68 -26.33
N VAL A 334 40.15 169.02 -26.51
CA VAL A 334 41.40 169.67 -26.94
C VAL A 334 41.19 170.34 -28.30
N ALA A 335 40.65 169.61 -29.29
CA ALA A 335 40.36 170.17 -30.61
C ALA A 335 39.39 171.37 -30.55
N GLN A 336 38.37 171.32 -29.70
CA GLN A 336 37.46 172.45 -29.49
C GLN A 336 38.19 173.67 -28.89
N LYS A 337 39.07 173.46 -27.91
CA LYS A 337 39.88 174.55 -27.35
C LYS A 337 40.87 175.10 -28.37
N ASP A 338 41.46 174.26 -29.20
CA ASP A 338 42.33 174.71 -30.30
C ASP A 338 41.55 175.59 -31.29
N MET A 339 40.31 175.22 -31.64
CA MET A 339 39.44 176.08 -32.46
C MET A 339 39.16 177.43 -31.80
N PHE A 340 38.88 177.45 -30.49
CA PHE A 340 38.66 178.69 -29.76
C PHE A 340 39.92 179.55 -29.68
N ILE A 341 41.10 178.94 -29.53
CA ILE A 341 42.38 179.64 -29.62
C ILE A 341 42.55 180.25 -31.01
N SER A 342 42.26 179.51 -32.09
CA SER A 342 42.30 180.06 -33.45
C SER A 342 41.34 181.25 -33.63
N GLU A 343 40.12 181.16 -33.12
CA GLU A 343 39.16 182.28 -33.17
C GLU A 343 39.65 183.51 -32.38
N LEU A 344 40.26 183.30 -31.21
CA LEU A 344 40.89 184.38 -30.45
C LEU A 344 42.11 184.96 -31.18
N LEU A 345 42.93 184.12 -31.83
CA LEU A 345 44.06 184.57 -32.62
C LEU A 345 43.60 185.41 -33.82
N ASP A 346 42.55 184.99 -34.53
CA ASP A 346 41.95 185.78 -35.62
C ASP A 346 41.42 187.13 -35.09
N ARG A 347 40.80 187.13 -33.91
CA ARG A 347 40.31 188.35 -33.28
C ARG A 347 41.43 189.28 -32.81
N ILE A 348 42.52 188.73 -32.29
CA ILE A 348 43.75 189.47 -31.99
C ILE A 348 44.29 190.08 -33.28
N ALA A 349 44.38 189.32 -34.38
CA ALA A 349 44.86 189.82 -35.66
C ALA A 349 44.00 190.97 -36.20
N ILE A 350 42.67 190.90 -36.07
CA ILE A 350 41.77 192.02 -36.45
C ILE A 350 42.08 193.26 -35.61
N VAL A 351 42.17 193.12 -34.28
CA VAL A 351 42.46 194.24 -33.39
C VAL A 351 43.87 194.79 -33.63
N GLU A 352 44.86 193.95 -33.92
CA GLU A 352 46.20 194.37 -34.32
C GLU A 352 46.17 195.18 -35.62
N CYS A 353 45.36 194.77 -36.62
CA CYS A 353 45.15 195.55 -37.84
C CYS A 353 44.48 196.90 -37.57
N GLU A 354 43.42 196.96 -36.75
CA GLU A 354 42.76 198.21 -36.36
C GLU A 354 43.72 199.14 -35.61
N ASN A 355 44.55 198.59 -34.72
CA ASN A 355 45.54 199.36 -33.97
C ASN A 355 46.63 199.93 -34.88
N ASN A 356 47.11 199.15 -35.86
CA ASN A 356 48.03 199.63 -36.89
C ASN A 356 47.41 200.72 -37.77
N GLU A 357 46.13 200.61 -38.15
CA GLU A 357 45.43 201.64 -38.94
C GLU A 357 45.26 202.95 -38.16
N LEU A 358 44.94 202.86 -36.86
CA LEU A 358 44.91 204.02 -35.96
C LEU A 358 46.30 204.65 -35.83
N GLU A 359 47.36 203.84 -35.74
CA GLU A 359 48.74 204.31 -35.68
C GLU A 359 49.15 205.03 -36.98
N ASP A 360 48.77 204.51 -38.15
CA ASP A 360 49.00 205.15 -39.45
C ASP A 360 48.22 206.47 -39.60
N LYS A 361 46.96 206.53 -39.15
CA LYS A 361 46.17 207.76 -39.10
C LYS A 361 46.80 208.81 -38.19
N LEU A 362 47.30 208.40 -37.02
CA LEU A 362 48.03 209.28 -36.10
C LEU A 362 49.27 209.87 -36.79
N LYS A 363 50.01 209.05 -37.54
CA LYS A 363 51.19 209.45 -38.33
C LYS A 363 50.84 210.48 -39.43
N TYR A 364 49.73 210.29 -40.12
CA TYR A 364 49.23 211.23 -41.13
C TYR A 364 48.80 212.58 -40.53
N PHE A 365 48.09 212.57 -39.39
CA PHE A 365 47.73 213.81 -38.68
C PHE A 365 48.95 214.58 -38.19
N MET A 366 49.92 213.87 -37.60
CA MET A 366 51.21 214.45 -37.19
C MET A 366 52.00 215.06 -38.37
N SER A 367 51.74 214.62 -39.60
CA SER A 367 52.41 215.12 -40.81
C SER A 367 51.73 216.35 -41.45
N THR A 368 50.47 216.66 -41.12
CA THR A 368 49.66 217.68 -41.84
C THR A 368 49.50 218.99 -41.05
N GLN A 369 49.92 219.05 -39.78
CA GLN A 369 49.70 220.19 -38.89
C GLN A 369 51.01 220.89 -38.47
N ASN A 370 51.69 221.63 -39.38
CA ASN A 370 52.76 222.61 -39.02
C ASN A 370 53.14 223.67 -40.12
N ARG A 371 52.44 224.83 -40.19
CA ARG A 371 52.90 226.26 -40.34
C ARG A 371 51.68 227.24 -40.48
N PRO A 372 51.71 228.56 -40.10
CA PRO A 372 52.15 229.25 -38.86
C PRO A 372 51.16 230.32 -38.23
N GLN A 373 51.37 230.59 -36.92
CA GLN A 373 51.26 231.86 -36.14
C GLN A 373 49.94 232.55 -35.65
N GLU A 374 50.11 233.16 -34.46
CA GLU A 374 49.28 234.12 -33.68
C GLU A 374 48.08 233.55 -32.90
N ILE A 375 48.22 233.16 -31.63
CA ILE A 375 48.39 233.97 -30.40
C ILE A 375 47.28 235.01 -30.21
N LEU A 376 46.10 234.54 -29.81
CA LEU A 376 45.30 235.24 -28.83
C LEU A 376 44.94 234.25 -27.71
N GLU A 377 45.57 234.54 -26.59
CA GLU A 377 45.31 233.99 -25.29
C GLU A 377 43.91 234.34 -24.77
N ARG A 378 43.31 233.35 -24.10
CA ARG A 378 42.92 233.38 -22.67
C ARG A 378 41.42 233.22 -22.37
N ARG A 379 41.21 232.11 -21.63
CA ARG A 379 40.30 231.89 -20.49
C ARG A 379 38.99 231.19 -20.80
N ASP A 380 39.19 229.91 -21.13
CA ASP A 380 38.53 228.69 -20.62
C ASP A 380 37.03 228.55 -20.79
N VAL A 381 36.58 228.58 -22.04
CA VAL A 381 35.26 228.10 -22.45
C VAL A 381 35.37 227.52 -23.87
N GLY A 382 34.84 226.31 -24.12
CA GLY A 382 34.30 225.99 -25.45
C GLY A 382 34.51 224.58 -26.03
N VAL A 383 33.60 223.67 -25.67
CA VAL A 383 32.92 222.67 -26.53
C VAL A 383 33.71 221.53 -27.21
N GLY A 384 33.30 220.30 -26.86
CA GLY A 384 33.29 219.12 -27.73
C GLY A 384 34.58 218.27 -27.65
N CYS A 385 34.54 216.95 -27.55
CA CYS A 385 33.53 216.03 -28.04
C CYS A 385 33.28 214.90 -27.03
N ASP A 386 32.00 214.67 -26.77
CA ASP A 386 31.48 213.35 -26.45
C ASP A 386 32.03 212.35 -27.47
N LEU A 387 32.42 211.17 -26.98
CA LEU A 387 32.00 209.86 -27.51
C LEU A 387 32.94 208.78 -26.99
N LEU A 388 32.52 208.17 -25.89
CA LEU A 388 32.80 206.78 -25.55
C LEU A 388 31.58 205.95 -25.95
N PRO A 389 31.68 205.10 -26.98
CA PRO A 389 30.64 204.14 -27.31
C PRO A 389 31.05 202.72 -26.92
N SER A 390 30.13 201.99 -26.31
CA SER A 390 30.00 200.54 -26.54
C SER A 390 28.57 200.11 -26.33
N ARG A 391 27.74 200.46 -27.33
CA ARG A 391 26.53 199.72 -27.69
C ARG A 391 26.09 200.06 -29.11
N ILE A 392 26.35 199.13 -30.02
CA ILE A 392 25.86 199.03 -31.41
C ILE A 392 25.65 197.52 -31.61
N TYR A 393 24.56 196.96 -32.15
CA TYR A 393 23.20 197.42 -32.46
C TYR A 393 22.34 196.15 -32.59
N ASN A 394 21.04 196.30 -32.37
CA ASN A 394 20.00 195.28 -32.55
C ASN A 394 19.40 195.34 -33.97
N PHE A 395 18.60 194.30 -34.31
CA PHE A 395 17.53 194.26 -35.33
C PHE A 395 17.98 194.01 -36.78
N ILE A 396 17.52 192.97 -37.50
CA ILE A 396 16.15 192.70 -37.97
C ILE A 396 15.80 191.18 -38.02
N ASN A 397 14.75 190.80 -37.27
CA ASN A 397 13.54 190.00 -37.62
C ASN A 397 13.45 188.82 -38.63
N LYS A 398 12.61 187.83 -38.20
CA LYS A 398 11.85 186.71 -38.85
C LYS A 398 12.60 185.39 -39.16
N HIS A 399 12.17 184.19 -38.70
CA HIS A 399 10.81 183.64 -38.45
C HIS A 399 10.79 182.46 -37.41
N ILE A 400 9.83 182.50 -36.47
CA ILE A 400 8.95 181.43 -35.89
C ILE A 400 9.60 180.06 -35.56
N GLY A 401 9.63 179.52 -34.34
CA GLY A 401 8.50 179.22 -33.43
C GLY A 401 8.25 177.70 -33.39
N THR A 402 7.88 177.15 -32.20
CA THR A 402 7.51 175.74 -31.86
C THR A 402 8.71 174.80 -31.56
N GLU A 403 8.81 174.01 -30.49
CA GLU A 403 7.87 173.43 -29.53
C GLU A 403 8.54 173.21 -28.15
N PHE A 404 7.99 173.85 -27.13
CA PHE A 404 8.33 173.71 -25.71
C PHE A 404 7.51 172.60 -25.02
N CYS A 405 6.99 171.60 -25.74
CA CYS A 405 5.93 170.72 -25.22
C CYS A 405 6.20 169.20 -25.25
N LYS A 406 7.38 168.71 -25.67
CA LYS A 406 7.61 167.24 -25.78
C LYS A 406 8.36 166.61 -24.61
N TYR A 407 9.33 167.29 -24.01
CA TYR A 407 10.24 166.61 -23.06
C TYR A 407 9.66 166.44 -21.63
N ILE A 408 8.73 167.30 -21.21
CA ILE A 408 8.09 167.18 -19.88
C ILE A 408 7.07 166.02 -19.82
N MET A 409 6.66 165.44 -20.94
CA MET A 409 5.76 164.26 -20.96
C MET A 409 6.49 162.90 -20.95
N GLU A 410 7.76 162.81 -21.37
CA GLU A 410 8.50 161.53 -21.37
C GLU A 410 8.94 161.09 -19.97
N ILE A 411 9.27 162.03 -19.08
CA ILE A 411 9.65 161.69 -17.69
C ILE A 411 8.43 161.20 -16.88
N LYS A 412 7.21 161.63 -17.21
CA LYS A 412 5.98 161.12 -16.57
C LYS A 412 5.60 159.69 -17.00
N SER A 413 5.95 159.28 -18.21
CA SER A 413 5.63 157.93 -18.73
C SER A 413 6.59 156.85 -18.21
N ALA A 414 7.87 157.17 -18.01
CA ALA A 414 8.87 156.22 -17.51
C ALA A 414 8.68 155.86 -16.02
N VAL A 415 8.27 156.83 -15.18
CA VAL A 415 8.07 156.60 -13.74
C VAL A 415 6.76 155.83 -13.45
N CYS A 416 5.74 155.93 -14.32
CA CYS A 416 4.48 155.20 -14.15
C CYS A 416 4.57 153.71 -14.53
N CYS A 417 5.48 153.32 -15.42
CA CYS A 417 5.68 151.91 -15.81
C CYS A 417 6.42 151.07 -14.75
N PHE A 418 7.32 151.66 -13.96
CA PHE A 418 8.10 150.89 -12.98
C PHE A 418 7.28 150.48 -11.75
N PHE A 419 6.32 151.31 -11.32
CA PHE A 419 5.48 150.99 -10.17
C PHE A 419 4.25 150.10 -10.50
N LYS A 420 3.84 149.99 -11.77
CA LYS A 420 2.67 149.17 -12.16
C LYS A 420 2.98 147.68 -12.41
N LYS A 421 4.25 147.30 -12.65
CA LYS A 421 4.66 145.88 -12.74
C LYS A 421 4.87 145.20 -11.38
N LYS A 422 4.83 145.96 -10.27
CA LYS A 422 4.88 145.42 -8.90
C LYS A 422 3.54 144.80 -8.41
N LYS A 423 2.51 144.67 -9.26
CA LYS A 423 1.19 144.15 -8.83
C LYS A 423 0.56 143.04 -9.69
N LEU A 424 1.20 142.57 -10.76
CA LEU A 424 0.61 141.56 -11.67
C LEU A 424 1.34 140.19 -11.78
N CYS A 425 2.48 139.98 -11.11
CA CYS A 425 3.15 138.67 -11.02
C CYS A 425 3.18 138.10 -9.59
N SER A 426 2.13 138.40 -8.81
CA SER A 426 1.79 137.70 -7.55
C SER A 426 0.81 136.54 -7.77
N CYS A 427 0.55 136.16 -9.03
CA CYS A 427 -0.20 134.96 -9.40
C CYS A 427 0.60 134.22 -10.46
N VAL A 428 0.72 132.89 -10.32
CA VAL A 428 1.38 131.90 -11.18
C VAL A 428 2.77 131.44 -10.70
N ARG A 429 2.76 130.27 -10.06
CA ARG A 429 3.82 129.24 -9.88
C ARG A 429 4.77 129.41 -8.69
N THR A 430 4.71 128.63 -7.60
CA THR A 430 4.62 127.14 -7.43
C THR A 430 5.46 126.35 -8.41
#